data_AF-A0ABD5LVE7-F1
#
_entry.id   AF-A0ABD5LVE7-F1
#
_cell.length_a   1.000
_cell.length_b   1.000
_cell.length_c   1.000
_cell.angle_alpha   90.00
_cell.angle_beta   90.00
_cell.angle_gamma   90.00
#
_symmetry.space_group_name_H-M   'P 1'
#
loop_
_entity.id
_entity.type
_entity.pdbx_description
1 polymer ?
#
loop_
_entity_poly.entity_id
_entity_poly.type
_entity_poly.pdbx_seq_one_letter_code
_entity_poly.pdbx_strand_id
1 'polypeptide(L)'
;MAEDYCNTFKDISVKAYDTNEAPEKIAKDALATLKSQNFDFAKLDATEADFSNGTVEVVKSLRDAKAEIGSREEFQEGLTQIVAACKIQMDSVLQEQKK
;
A
#
# COMPACT_ATOMS: atom_id res chain seq x y z
N MET A 1 -8.08 5.96 -8.85
CA MET A 1 -7.49 4.61 -8.96
C MET A 1 -6.04 4.56 -8.52
N ALA A 2 -5.09 5.13 -9.28
CA ALA A 2 -3.69 5.24 -8.83
C ALA A 2 -3.59 5.95 -7.48
N GLU A 3 -4.34 7.04 -7.34
CA GLU A 3 -4.44 7.77 -6.08
C GLU A 3 -4.99 6.91 -4.92
N ASP A 4 -6.10 6.21 -5.12
CA ASP A 4 -6.74 5.39 -4.08
C ASP A 4 -5.82 4.28 -3.58
N TYR A 5 -5.17 3.57 -4.50
CA TYR A 5 -4.24 2.49 -4.17
C TYR A 5 -2.98 3.01 -3.46
N CYS A 6 -2.32 4.02 -4.02
CA CYS A 6 -1.08 4.55 -3.43
C CYS A 6 -1.32 5.26 -2.09
N ASN A 7 -2.48 5.90 -1.90
CA ASN A 7 -2.87 6.44 -0.60
C ASN A 7 -3.18 5.32 0.40
N THR A 8 -3.87 4.25 -0.02
CA THR A 8 -4.08 3.08 0.84
C THR A 8 -2.75 2.43 1.25
N PHE A 9 -1.80 2.31 0.32
CA PHE A 9 -0.45 1.83 0.62
C PHE A 9 0.29 2.72 1.64
N LYS A 10 0.14 4.05 1.52
CA LYS A 10 0.66 4.99 2.52
C LYS A 10 0.08 4.69 3.90
N ASP A 11 -1.23 4.52 4.00
CA ASP A 11 -1.91 4.25 5.27
C ASP A 11 -1.51 2.90 5.89
N ILE A 12 -1.38 1.85 5.06
CA ILE A 12 -0.83 0.56 5.49
C ILE A 12 0.57 0.74 6.08
N SER A 13 1.44 1.45 5.37
CA SER A 13 2.84 1.64 5.78
C SER A 13 2.93 2.43 7.08
N VAL A 14 2.12 3.48 7.23
CA VAL A 14 2.00 4.26 8.47
C VAL A 14 1.51 3.37 9.63
N LYS A 15 0.44 2.60 9.44
CA LYS A 15 -0.06 1.69 10.47
C LYS A 15 0.96 0.60 10.84
N ALA A 16 1.65 0.03 9.86
CA ALA A 16 2.69 -0.96 10.09
C ALA A 16 3.82 -0.42 10.97
N TYR A 17 4.21 0.84 10.77
CA TYR A 17 5.22 1.51 11.56
C TYR A 17 4.71 1.94 12.94
N ASP A 18 3.52 2.54 13.03
CA ASP A 18 3.05 3.18 14.26
C ASP A 18 2.36 2.23 15.25
N THR A 19 1.83 1.10 14.77
CA THR A 19 0.98 0.24 15.59
C THR A 19 1.44 -1.21 15.60
N ASN A 20 1.01 -1.94 16.63
CA ASN A 20 1.19 -3.38 16.77
C ASN A 20 -0.07 -4.16 16.34
N GLU A 21 -0.95 -3.55 15.53
CA GLU A 21 -2.14 -4.24 15.03
C GLU A 21 -1.75 -5.48 14.21
N ALA A 22 -2.57 -6.54 14.27
CA ALA A 22 -2.32 -7.74 13.49
C ALA A 22 -2.22 -7.39 11.98
N PRO A 23 -1.22 -7.91 11.23
CA PRO A 23 -1.11 -7.68 9.79
C PRO A 23 -2.41 -7.97 9.02
N GLU A 24 -3.12 -9.01 9.43
CA GLU A 24 -4.38 -9.44 8.83
C GLU A 24 -5.50 -8.41 9.06
N LYS A 25 -5.49 -7.72 10.21
CA LYS A 25 -6.42 -6.62 10.51
C LYS A 25 -6.13 -5.42 9.62
N ILE A 26 -4.85 -5.03 9.48
CA ILE A 26 -4.44 -3.92 8.61
C ILE A 26 -4.83 -4.22 7.15
N ALA A 27 -4.59 -5.43 6.67
CA ALA A 27 -4.98 -5.87 5.33
C ALA A 27 -6.50 -5.83 5.12
N LYS A 28 -7.27 -6.33 6.09
CA LYS A 28 -8.74 -6.29 6.04
C LYS A 28 -9.28 -4.87 5.99
N ASP A 29 -8.75 -3.97 6.82
CA ASP A 29 -9.17 -2.57 6.85
C ASP A 29 -8.82 -1.87 5.53
N ALA A 30 -7.62 -2.10 5.00
CA ALA A 30 -7.19 -1.54 3.71
C ALA A 30 -8.04 -2.04 2.54
N LEU A 31 -8.37 -3.33 2.50
CA LEU A 31 -9.27 -3.90 1.50
C LEU A 31 -10.67 -3.26 1.60
N ALA A 32 -11.18 -3.06 2.82
CA ALA A 32 -12.46 -2.39 3.02
C ALA A 32 -12.45 -0.94 2.51
N THR A 33 -11.35 -0.20 2.73
CA THR A 33 -11.16 1.14 2.17
C THR A 33 -11.21 1.12 0.65
N LEU A 34 -10.43 0.27 -0.02
CA LEU A 34 -10.42 0.17 -1.48
C LEU A 34 -11.78 -0.26 -2.05
N LYS A 35 -12.49 -1.16 -1.38
CA LYS A 35 -13.87 -1.52 -1.75
C LYS A 35 -14.82 -0.35 -1.67
N SER A 36 -14.74 0.45 -0.61
CA SER A 36 -15.58 1.65 -0.45
C SER A 36 -15.31 2.70 -1.55
N GLN A 37 -14.10 2.70 -2.12
CA GLN A 37 -13.69 3.55 -3.23
C GLN A 37 -14.02 2.94 -4.61
N ASN A 38 -14.70 1.78 -4.66
CA ASN A 38 -14.97 1.02 -5.89
C ASN A 38 -13.69 0.72 -6.69
N PHE A 39 -12.60 0.39 -6.01
CA PHE A 39 -11.34 0.02 -6.65
C PHE A 39 -11.48 -1.31 -7.40
N ASP A 40 -10.95 -1.35 -8.63
CA ASP A 40 -11.03 -2.50 -9.52
C ASP A 40 -9.68 -3.22 -9.61
N PHE A 41 -9.50 -4.26 -8.80
CA PHE A 41 -8.24 -5.01 -8.75
C PHE A 41 -7.86 -5.67 -10.09
N ALA A 42 -8.86 -5.97 -10.94
CA ALA A 42 -8.60 -6.62 -12.23
C ALA A 42 -7.78 -5.74 -13.19
N LYS A 43 -7.81 -4.41 -13.03
CA LYS A 43 -6.97 -3.49 -13.84
C LYS A 43 -5.49 -3.55 -13.47
N LEU A 44 -5.15 -4.22 -12.38
CA LEU A 44 -3.76 -4.49 -11.99
C LEU A 44 -3.40 -5.97 -12.16
N ASP A 45 -4.22 -6.75 -12.90
CA ASP A 45 -4.08 -8.20 -13.02
C ASP A 45 -3.98 -8.90 -11.65
N ALA A 46 -4.71 -8.38 -10.65
CA ALA A 46 -4.67 -8.82 -9.27
C ALA A 46 -6.06 -9.16 -8.72
N THR A 47 -6.11 -9.93 -7.64
CA THR A 47 -7.33 -10.19 -6.88
C THR A 47 -7.31 -9.52 -5.51
N GLU A 48 -8.47 -9.46 -4.85
CA GLU A 48 -8.56 -9.02 -3.45
C GLU A 48 -7.72 -9.88 -2.50
N ALA A 49 -7.58 -11.16 -2.81
CA ALA A 49 -6.77 -12.10 -2.04
C ALA A 49 -5.28 -11.79 -2.22
N ASP A 50 -4.84 -11.52 -3.44
CA ASP A 50 -3.45 -11.13 -3.72
C ASP A 50 -3.10 -9.83 -3.00
N PHE A 51 -4.00 -8.84 -3.05
CA PHE A 51 -3.84 -7.59 -2.30
C PHE A 51 -3.74 -7.84 -0.79
N SER A 52 -4.62 -8.68 -0.23
CA SER A 52 -4.64 -8.95 1.21
C SER A 52 -3.37 -9.67 1.67
N ASN A 53 -2.94 -10.69 0.93
CA ASN A 53 -1.72 -11.44 1.22
C ASN A 53 -0.47 -10.56 1.09
N GLY A 54 -0.37 -9.79 0.00
CA GLY A 54 0.72 -8.84 -0.21
C GLY A 54 0.76 -7.76 0.88
N THR A 55 -0.39 -7.27 1.32
CA THR A 55 -0.45 -6.30 2.44
C THR A 55 0.07 -6.91 3.74
N VAL A 56 -0.28 -8.16 4.06
CA VAL A 56 0.25 -8.87 5.23
C VAL A 56 1.77 -9.00 5.16
N GLU A 57 2.33 -9.35 4.00
CA GLU A 57 3.78 -9.46 3.80
C GLU A 57 4.49 -8.12 3.94
N VAL A 58 3.94 -7.05 3.36
CA VAL A 58 4.47 -5.69 3.49
C VAL A 58 4.50 -5.25 4.95
N VAL A 59 3.41 -5.46 5.70
CA VAL A 59 3.34 -5.09 7.12
C VAL A 59 4.41 -5.83 7.92
N LYS A 60 4.59 -7.13 7.69
CA LYS A 60 5.63 -7.94 8.36
C LYS A 60 7.02 -7.43 8.03
N SER A 61 7.32 -7.27 6.74
CA SER A 61 8.63 -6.83 6.24
C SER A 61 9.01 -5.44 6.77
N LEU A 62 8.06 -4.51 6.80
CA LEU A 62 8.28 -3.15 7.31
C LEU A 62 8.57 -3.16 8.80
N ARG A 63 7.90 -4.04 9.57
CA ARG A 63 8.17 -4.20 11.01
C ARG A 63 9.51 -4.84 11.28
N ASP A 64 9.88 -5.85 10.51
CA ASP A 64 11.18 -6.52 10.63
C ASP A 64 12.31 -5.54 10.30
N ALA A 65 12.14 -4.70 9.28
CA ALA A 65 13.08 -3.66 8.88
C ALA A 65 12.99 -2.37 9.73
N LYS A 66 12.06 -2.28 10.70
CA LYS A 66 11.78 -1.02 11.41
C LYS A 66 13.01 -0.45 12.12
N ALA A 67 13.89 -1.31 12.64
CA ALA A 67 15.13 -0.89 13.28
C ALA A 67 16.14 -0.25 12.30
N GLU A 68 16.03 -0.54 11.00
CA GLU A 68 16.91 -0.07 9.93
C GLU A 68 16.36 1.18 9.23
N ILE A 69 15.04 1.41 9.30
CA ILE A 69 14.32 2.50 8.63
C ILE A 69 14.66 3.90 9.22
N GLY A 70 15.36 3.96 10.35
CA GLY A 70 15.74 5.21 10.99
C GLY A 70 14.60 5.85 11.79
N SER A 71 14.64 7.17 11.92
CA SER A 71 13.64 7.96 12.64
C SER A 71 12.26 7.91 11.97
N ARG A 72 11.23 8.32 12.71
CA ARG A 72 9.86 8.38 12.19
C ARG A 72 9.77 9.39 11.04
N GLU A 73 10.50 10.50 11.15
CA GLU A 73 10.57 11.55 10.15
C GLU A 73 11.22 11.05 8.85
N GLU A 74 12.37 10.36 8.94
CA GLU A 74 13.03 9.76 7.78
C GLU A 74 12.12 8.74 7.07
N PHE A 75 11.40 7.94 7.85
CA PHE A 75 10.40 7.03 7.31
C PHE A 75 9.28 7.76 6.55
N GLN A 76 8.75 8.87 7.10
CA GLN A 76 7.69 9.65 6.44
C GLN A 76 8.17 10.28 5.14
N GLU A 77 9.39 10.81 5.11
CA GLU A 77 9.99 11.39 3.91
C GLU A 77 10.18 10.32 2.83
N GLY A 78 10.79 9.18 3.16
CA GLY A 78 10.96 8.06 2.25
C GLY A 78 9.62 7.53 1.73
N LEU A 79 8.63 7.35 2.61
CA LEU A 79 7.30 6.90 2.22
C LEU A 79 6.61 7.89 1.27
N THR A 80 6.77 9.21 1.49
CA THR A 80 6.20 10.23 0.60
C THR A 80 6.76 10.12 -0.81
N GLN A 81 8.07 9.88 -0.94
CA GLN A 81 8.71 9.66 -2.24
C GLN A 81 8.22 8.37 -2.91
N ILE A 82 8.09 7.29 -2.16
CA ILE A 82 7.58 6.00 -2.67
C ILE A 82 6.13 6.15 -3.15
N VAL A 83 5.28 6.87 -2.41
CA VAL A 83 3.88 7.12 -2.80
C VAL A 83 3.80 7.97 -4.07
N ALA A 84 4.68 8.97 -4.23
CA ALA A 84 4.75 9.74 -5.46
C ALA A 84 5.16 8.85 -6.66
N ALA A 85 6.17 8.00 -6.48
CA ALA A 85 6.60 7.05 -7.50
C ALA A 85 5.51 6.02 -7.85
N CYS A 86 4.80 5.51 -6.85
CA CYS A 86 3.67 4.60 -7.01
C CYS A 86 2.59 5.21 -7.92
N LYS A 87 2.23 6.48 -7.70
CA LYS A 87 1.22 7.17 -8.52
C LYS A 87 1.65 7.25 -9.99
N ILE A 88 2.91 7.64 -10.23
CA ILE A 88 3.47 7.73 -11.58
C ILE A 88 3.47 6.36 -12.28
N GLN A 89 3.92 5.30 -11.58
CA GLN A 89 3.97 3.96 -12.15
C GLN A 89 2.58 3.40 -12.43
N MET A 90 1.63 3.54 -11.50
CA MET A 90 0.26 3.08 -11.71
C MET A 90 -0.42 3.83 -12.85
N ASP A 91 -0.22 5.15 -12.96
CA ASP A 91 -0.76 5.91 -14.08
C ASP A 91 -0.18 5.41 -15.41
N SER A 92 1.11 5.06 -15.46
CA SER A 92 1.72 4.47 -16.66
C SER A 92 1.08 3.14 -17.04
N VAL A 93 0.95 2.20 -16.09
CA VAL A 93 0.33 0.88 -16.31
C VAL A 93 -1.11 1.02 -16.80
N LEU A 94 -1.88 1.93 -16.19
CA LEU A 94 -3.28 2.18 -16.56
C LEU A 94 -3.42 2.87 -17.94
N GLN A 95 -2.40 3.56 -18.43
CA GLN A 95 -2.40 4.14 -19.78
C GLN A 95 -1.95 3.12 -20.83
N GLU A 96 -1.02 2.22 -20.49
CA GLU A 96 -0.60 1.13 -21.39
C GLU A 96 -1.75 0.14 -21.66
N GLN A 97 -2.59 -0.16 -20.67
CA GLN A 97 -3.77 -1.01 -20.87
C GLN A 97 -4.89 -0.40 -21.74
N LYS A 98 -4.79 0.90 -22.10
CA LYS A 98 -5.75 1.56 -23.00
C LYS A 98 -5.34 1.52 -24.48
N LYS A 99 -4.14 1.04 -24.80
CA LYS A 99 -3.64 0.89 -26.17
C LYS A 99 -3.88 -0.51 -26.70
#